data_AF-A0ABD0QVZ3-F1
#
_entry.id   AF-A0ABD0QVZ3-F1
#
_cell.length_a   1.000
_cell.length_b   1.000
_cell.length_c   1.000
_cell.angle_alpha   90.00
_cell.angle_beta   90.00
_cell.angle_gamma   90.00
#
_symmetry.space_group_name_H-M   'P 1'
#
loop_
_entity.id
_entity.type
_entity.pdbx_description
1 polymer ?
#
loop_
_entity_poly.entity_id
_entity_poly.type
_entity_poly.pdbx_seq_one_letter_code
_entity_poly.pdbx_strand_id
1 'polypeptide(L)'
;AAKTGGCFPGRALVTMKDGMEKPIRDLRTGDLVLASTESDGTVLTFLDRSPITQRHFYVISTEDGASVSLTAAHLLFVWVGNCSSRGQPKPGSGSLQTIFASDAQPGQCLLIVDEGELRKSVSRITRVEVREDRGAYAPLTAHGTLVVNGVMTSCYAAVNEQRLAHWAFAPLRLLYSWNGPDRIFKNGLHWYSQVLLSVGTLLLDSELFHPWALEDHER
;
A
#
# COMPACT_ATOMS: atom_id res chain seq x y z
N ALA A 1 2.09 20.71 -3.77
CA ALA A 1 1.55 19.49 -4.41
C ALA A 1 2.43 18.27 -4.09
N ALA A 2 2.88 18.20 -2.85
CA ALA A 2 3.34 17.02 -2.16
C ALA A 2 2.25 16.52 -1.18
N LYS A 3 1.09 16.06 -1.70
CA LYS A 3 0.22 15.13 -0.95
C LYS A 3 0.88 13.76 -0.89
N THR A 4 2.04 13.58 -0.24
CA THR A 4 2.76 12.29 -0.29
C THR A 4 2.15 11.20 0.59
N GLY A 5 0.81 11.16 0.69
CA GLY A 5 0.11 9.96 1.10
C GLY A 5 0.41 8.79 0.16
N GLY A 6 0.25 7.57 0.65
CA GLY A 6 0.66 6.37 -0.06
C GLY A 6 -0.21 6.05 -1.25
N CYS A 7 0.36 6.14 -2.44
CA CYS A 7 -0.31 5.87 -3.71
C CYS A 7 0.51 4.94 -4.61
N PHE A 8 -0.17 4.33 -5.58
CA PHE A 8 0.42 3.62 -6.72
C PHE A 8 0.20 4.40 -8.03
N PRO A 9 1.06 4.22 -9.05
CA PRO A 9 0.84 4.78 -10.37
C PRO A 9 -0.31 4.08 -11.09
N GLY A 10 -0.95 4.74 -12.06
CA GLY A 10 -2.14 4.18 -12.73
C GLY A 10 -1.92 2.86 -13.47
N ARG A 11 -0.67 2.56 -13.85
CA ARG A 11 -0.28 1.30 -14.51
C ARG A 11 0.05 0.14 -13.57
N ALA A 12 0.11 0.39 -12.26
CA ALA A 12 0.37 -0.67 -11.29
C ALA A 12 -0.69 -1.77 -11.41
N LEU A 13 -0.29 -3.03 -11.29
CA LEU A 13 -1.15 -4.18 -11.55
C LEU A 13 -1.60 -4.78 -10.22
N VAL A 14 -2.89 -4.78 -9.97
CA VAL A 14 -3.48 -5.39 -8.77
C VAL A 14 -3.86 -6.83 -9.08
N THR A 15 -3.43 -7.76 -8.23
CA THR A 15 -3.84 -9.16 -8.33
C THR A 15 -5.27 -9.31 -7.84
N MET A 16 -6.16 -9.73 -8.73
CA MET A 16 -7.57 -9.98 -8.46
C MET A 16 -7.73 -11.33 -7.73
N LYS A 17 -8.90 -11.58 -7.14
CA LYS A 17 -9.22 -12.84 -6.46
C LYS A 17 -9.01 -14.09 -7.33
N ASP A 18 -9.27 -13.98 -8.62
CA ASP A 18 -9.13 -15.08 -9.59
C ASP A 18 -7.69 -15.25 -10.11
N GLY A 19 -6.73 -14.49 -9.57
CA GLY A 19 -5.34 -14.49 -9.99
C GLY A 19 -5.06 -13.64 -11.22
N MET A 20 -6.08 -13.10 -11.90
CA MET A 20 -5.85 -12.16 -13.00
C MET A 20 -5.30 -10.83 -12.48
N GLU A 21 -4.58 -10.12 -13.34
CA GLU A 21 -4.10 -8.79 -13.01
C GLU A 21 -4.98 -7.70 -13.62
N LYS A 22 -5.23 -6.64 -12.86
CA LYS A 22 -5.96 -5.47 -13.32
C LYS A 22 -5.16 -4.18 -13.06
N PRO A 23 -5.00 -3.27 -14.04
CA PRO A 23 -4.42 -1.96 -13.79
C PRO A 23 -5.20 -1.20 -12.70
N ILE A 24 -4.50 -0.58 -11.77
CA ILE A 24 -5.12 0.08 -10.61
C ILE A 24 -6.02 1.26 -11.02
N ARG A 25 -5.74 1.89 -12.17
CA ARG A 25 -6.60 2.94 -12.76
C ARG A 25 -7.99 2.42 -13.15
N ASP A 26 -8.09 1.13 -13.46
CA ASP A 26 -9.29 0.44 -13.91
C ASP A 26 -9.99 -0.31 -12.77
N LEU A 27 -9.37 -0.34 -11.59
CA LEU A 27 -9.92 -0.93 -10.37
C LEU A 27 -11.18 -0.18 -9.92
N ARG A 28 -12.20 -0.95 -9.57
CA ARG A 28 -13.50 -0.44 -9.16
C ARG A 28 -13.81 -0.79 -7.73
N THR A 29 -14.62 0.06 -7.11
CA THR A 29 -15.26 -0.23 -5.86
C THR A 29 -16.13 -1.49 -5.98
N GLY A 30 -16.02 -2.40 -5.02
CA GLY A 30 -16.66 -3.72 -5.06
C GLY A 30 -15.83 -4.82 -5.71
N ASP A 31 -14.72 -4.49 -6.38
CA ASP A 31 -13.80 -5.50 -6.92
C ASP A 31 -13.22 -6.35 -5.78
N LEU A 32 -13.06 -7.65 -6.03
CA LEU A 32 -12.40 -8.60 -5.12
C LEU A 32 -10.95 -8.75 -5.53
N VAL A 33 -10.05 -8.37 -4.63
CA VAL A 33 -8.60 -8.42 -4.83
C VAL A 33 -7.95 -9.36 -3.84
N LEU A 34 -6.78 -9.88 -4.20
CA LEU A 34 -5.97 -10.67 -3.30
C LEU A 34 -5.41 -9.74 -2.21
N ALA A 35 -5.85 -9.94 -0.97
CA ALA A 35 -5.40 -9.15 0.17
C ALA A 35 -4.38 -9.89 1.05
N SER A 36 -4.49 -11.21 1.11
CA SER A 36 -3.62 -12.14 1.83
C SER A 36 -3.63 -13.49 1.10
N THR A 37 -2.76 -14.41 1.50
CA THR A 37 -2.75 -15.80 0.99
C THR A 37 -4.01 -16.56 1.38
N GLU A 38 -4.58 -16.22 2.54
CA GLU A 38 -5.73 -16.91 3.13
C GLU A 38 -7.04 -16.13 2.97
N SER A 39 -7.00 -14.90 2.44
CA SER A 39 -8.19 -14.04 2.42
C SER A 39 -8.14 -12.98 1.33
N ASP A 40 -9.24 -12.86 0.61
CA ASP A 40 -9.51 -11.77 -0.32
C ASP A 40 -9.94 -10.50 0.40
N GLY A 41 -9.85 -9.36 -0.29
CA GLY A 41 -10.37 -8.08 0.17
C GLY A 41 -11.26 -7.44 -0.88
N THR A 42 -12.45 -6.98 -0.48
CA THR A 42 -13.26 -6.11 -1.32
C THR A 42 -12.69 -4.69 -1.31
N VAL A 43 -12.55 -4.06 -2.48
CA VAL A 43 -12.21 -2.64 -2.62
C VAL A 43 -13.40 -1.81 -2.16
N LEU A 44 -13.25 -1.04 -1.09
CA LEU A 44 -14.32 -0.27 -0.46
C LEU A 44 -14.41 1.16 -1.02
N THR A 45 -13.27 1.80 -1.21
CA THR A 45 -13.16 3.18 -1.74
C THR A 45 -11.70 3.46 -2.12
N PHE A 46 -11.39 4.69 -2.53
CA PHE A 46 -10.04 5.20 -2.71
C PHE A 46 -9.75 6.32 -1.70
N LEU A 47 -8.67 6.19 -0.94
CA LEU A 47 -8.21 7.20 0.02
C LEU A 47 -7.63 8.43 -0.67
N ASP A 48 -7.02 8.26 -1.85
CA ASP A 48 -6.63 9.32 -2.80
C ASP A 48 -6.79 8.77 -4.22
N ARG A 49 -7.28 9.60 -5.14
CA ARG A 49 -7.40 9.28 -6.56
C ARG A 49 -7.14 10.51 -7.41
N SER A 50 -5.97 10.58 -8.04
CA SER A 50 -5.55 11.70 -8.86
C SER A 50 -5.02 11.22 -10.23
N PRO A 51 -5.90 10.94 -11.22
CA PRO A 51 -5.52 10.25 -12.48
C PRO A 51 -4.55 10.99 -13.41
N ILE A 52 -4.52 12.33 -13.33
CA ILE A 52 -3.75 13.17 -14.24
C ILE A 52 -2.45 13.70 -13.64
N THR A 53 -2.23 13.49 -12.34
CA THR A 53 -1.08 14.02 -11.62
C THR A 53 0.17 13.20 -11.92
N GLN A 54 1.31 13.86 -12.10
CA GLN A 54 2.63 13.22 -12.10
C GLN A 54 3.20 13.23 -10.68
N ARG A 55 3.77 12.11 -10.24
CA ARG A 55 4.40 11.99 -8.92
C ARG A 55 5.67 11.16 -9.01
N HIS A 56 6.54 11.33 -8.01
CA HIS A 56 7.71 10.49 -7.79
C HIS A 56 7.29 9.21 -7.09
N PHE A 57 7.71 8.09 -7.65
CA PHE A 57 7.49 6.75 -7.12
C PHE A 57 8.82 6.04 -6.89
N TYR A 58 8.93 5.39 -5.75
CA TYR A 58 9.99 4.45 -5.41
C TYR A 58 9.67 3.13 -6.11
N VAL A 59 10.51 2.77 -7.07
CA VAL A 59 10.50 1.51 -7.78
C VAL A 59 11.44 0.56 -7.06
N ILE A 60 10.86 -0.45 -6.42
CA ILE A 60 11.57 -1.43 -5.61
C ILE A 60 11.53 -2.75 -6.35
N SER A 61 12.70 -3.24 -6.74
CA SER A 61 12.85 -4.49 -7.48
C SER A 61 13.47 -5.55 -6.61
N THR A 62 13.00 -6.79 -6.75
CA THR A 62 13.51 -7.94 -6.03
C THR A 62 14.25 -8.91 -6.95
N GLU A 63 15.02 -9.82 -6.36
CA GLU A 63 15.80 -10.84 -7.08
C GLU A 63 14.94 -11.83 -7.88
N ASP A 64 13.71 -12.08 -7.43
CA ASP A 64 12.76 -12.98 -8.11
C ASP A 64 12.02 -12.31 -9.28
N GLY A 65 12.33 -11.04 -9.59
CA GLY A 65 11.75 -10.30 -10.71
C GLY A 65 10.51 -9.47 -10.35
N ALA A 66 9.99 -9.57 -9.12
CA ALA A 66 8.91 -8.70 -8.66
C ALA A 66 9.39 -7.24 -8.59
N SER A 67 8.52 -6.31 -9.00
CA SER A 67 8.86 -4.89 -9.04
C SER A 67 7.63 -4.04 -8.80
N VAL A 68 7.62 -3.30 -7.69
CA VAL A 68 6.50 -2.47 -7.26
C VAL A 68 6.90 -1.00 -7.24
N SER A 69 5.95 -0.13 -7.60
CA SER A 69 6.14 1.32 -7.69
C SER A 69 5.15 2.03 -6.78
N LEU A 70 5.63 2.76 -5.78
CA LEU A 70 4.80 3.39 -4.75
C LEU A 70 5.43 4.70 -4.26
N THR A 71 4.60 5.64 -3.78
CA THR A 71 5.11 6.91 -3.24
C THR A 71 5.88 6.70 -1.93
N ALA A 72 6.77 7.62 -1.57
CA ALA A 72 7.66 7.54 -0.40
C ALA A 72 7.01 7.02 0.89
N ALA A 73 5.90 7.63 1.34
CA ALA A 73 5.28 7.30 2.62
C ALA A 73 4.34 6.08 2.59
N HIS A 74 4.33 5.30 1.51
CA HIS A 74 3.47 4.12 1.38
C HIS A 74 4.12 2.92 2.10
N LEU A 75 3.33 2.19 2.90
CA LEU A 75 3.85 1.09 3.72
C LEU A 75 4.02 -0.22 2.94
N LEU A 76 5.21 -0.81 3.10
CA LEU A 76 5.57 -2.14 2.61
C LEU A 76 5.73 -3.11 3.77
N PHE A 77 5.57 -4.40 3.48
CA PHE A 77 5.85 -5.46 4.43
C PHE A 77 7.25 -6.03 4.17
N VAL A 78 8.12 -5.94 5.17
CA VAL A 78 9.46 -6.53 5.13
C VAL A 78 9.63 -7.57 6.23
N TRP A 79 10.37 -8.63 5.91
CA TRP A 79 10.76 -9.64 6.87
C TRP A 79 12.11 -9.29 7.50
N VAL A 80 12.12 -9.11 8.82
CA VAL A 80 13.33 -8.85 9.60
C VAL A 80 13.83 -10.18 10.18
N GLY A 81 14.87 -10.72 9.55
CA GLY A 81 15.48 -12.01 9.86
C GLY A 81 16.26 -12.53 8.65
N ASN A 82 16.90 -13.69 8.79
CA ASN A 82 17.55 -14.32 7.64
C ASN A 82 16.49 -14.75 6.62
N CYS A 83 16.53 -14.15 5.43
CA CYS A 83 15.75 -14.60 4.29
C CYS A 83 16.65 -15.17 3.19
N SER A 84 16.19 -16.28 2.64
CA SER A 84 16.60 -16.78 1.34
C SER A 84 15.48 -16.45 0.34
N SER A 85 15.85 -16.17 -0.90
CA SER A 85 14.93 -15.95 -2.02
C SER A 85 13.89 -17.06 -2.09
N ARG A 86 12.62 -16.68 -2.30
CA ARG A 86 11.46 -17.60 -2.28
C ARG A 86 11.32 -18.43 -0.99
N GLY A 87 12.04 -18.08 0.06
CA GLY A 87 11.89 -18.71 1.37
C GLY A 87 10.53 -18.38 1.94
N GLN A 88 9.90 -19.36 2.59
CA GLN A 88 8.73 -19.07 3.42
C GLN A 88 9.20 -18.44 4.74
N PRO A 89 8.56 -17.35 5.21
CA PRO A 89 8.78 -16.84 6.55
C PRO A 89 8.54 -17.95 7.58
N LYS A 90 9.60 -18.35 8.30
CA LYS A 90 9.48 -19.39 9.34
C LYS A 90 9.18 -18.74 10.69
N PRO A 91 8.12 -19.17 11.41
CA PRO A 91 7.86 -18.73 12.78
C PRO A 91 9.11 -18.92 13.65
N GLY A 92 9.51 -17.87 14.39
CA GLY A 92 10.69 -17.90 15.27
C GLY A 92 12.04 -17.58 14.61
N SER A 93 12.09 -17.39 13.28
CA SER A 93 13.33 -17.00 12.57
C SER A 93 13.42 -15.51 12.21
N GLY A 94 12.38 -14.75 12.55
CA GLY A 94 12.24 -13.33 12.24
C GLY A 94 10.85 -12.82 12.53
N SER A 95 10.60 -11.57 12.18
CA SER A 95 9.30 -10.91 12.31
C SER A 95 8.93 -10.14 11.05
N LEU A 96 7.63 -10.07 10.77
CA LEU A 96 7.11 -9.20 9.72
C LEU A 96 6.94 -7.79 10.29
N GLN A 97 7.49 -6.80 9.60
CA GLN A 97 7.40 -5.40 9.98
C GLN A 97 6.92 -4.57 8.79
N THR A 98 6.44 -3.36 9.08
CA THR A 98 6.17 -2.36 8.05
C THR A 98 7.26 -1.31 8.00
N ILE A 99 7.58 -0.88 6.78
CA ILE A 99 8.48 0.25 6.52
C ILE A 99 7.86 1.17 5.48
N PHE A 100 8.30 2.41 5.42
CA PHE A 100 8.00 3.29 4.29
C PHE A 100 8.79 2.87 3.04
N ALA A 101 8.27 3.22 1.86
CA ALA A 101 8.93 2.97 0.59
C ALA A 101 10.30 3.65 0.49
N SER A 102 10.41 4.85 1.06
CA SER A 102 11.65 5.63 1.14
C SER A 102 12.71 4.99 2.02
N ASP A 103 12.32 4.15 2.98
CA ASP A 103 13.22 3.43 3.88
C ASP A 103 13.64 2.06 3.32
N ALA A 104 13.10 1.67 2.15
CA ALA A 104 13.46 0.43 1.49
C ALA A 104 14.91 0.47 1.00
N GLN A 105 15.68 -0.57 1.27
CA GLN A 105 17.09 -0.68 0.93
C GLN A 105 17.41 -2.05 0.32
N PRO A 106 18.35 -2.12 -0.64
CA PRO A 106 18.89 -3.40 -1.10
C PRO A 106 19.37 -4.27 0.06
N GLY A 107 19.08 -5.57 -0.01
CA GLY A 107 19.39 -6.54 1.03
C GLY A 107 18.25 -6.83 2.01
N GLN A 108 17.27 -5.93 2.14
CA GLN A 108 16.04 -6.22 2.90
C GLN A 108 15.15 -7.23 2.17
N CYS A 109 14.28 -7.91 2.92
CA CYS A 109 13.45 -9.00 2.43
C CYS A 109 12.01 -8.54 2.27
N LEU A 110 11.55 -8.35 1.04
CA LEU A 110 10.21 -7.89 0.75
C LEU A 110 9.23 -9.07 0.73
N LEU A 111 8.05 -8.89 1.30
CA LEU A 111 6.99 -9.90 1.24
C LEU A 111 6.32 -9.90 -0.14
N ILE A 112 6.45 -11.02 -0.85
CA ILE A 112 5.86 -11.25 -2.16
C ILE A 112 4.82 -12.37 -2.11
N VAL A 113 4.00 -12.45 -3.15
CA VAL A 113 3.09 -13.58 -3.39
C VAL A 113 3.53 -14.29 -4.66
N ASP A 114 3.80 -15.59 -4.55
CA ASP A 114 4.14 -16.41 -5.70
C ASP A 114 2.90 -16.62 -6.59
N GLU A 115 3.00 -16.24 -7.86
CA GLU A 115 1.91 -16.28 -8.84
C GLU A 115 1.35 -17.69 -9.06
N GLY A 116 2.15 -18.74 -8.82
CA GLY A 116 1.73 -20.13 -9.05
C GLY A 116 1.01 -20.78 -7.88
N GLU A 117 1.36 -20.44 -6.65
CA GLU A 117 0.83 -21.10 -5.45
C GLU A 117 -0.03 -20.19 -4.57
N LEU A 118 -0.15 -18.89 -4.90
CA LEU A 118 -0.79 -17.88 -4.03
C LEU A 118 -0.25 -17.94 -2.59
N ARG A 119 1.05 -18.22 -2.46
CA ARG A 119 1.74 -18.35 -1.17
C ARG A 119 2.66 -17.18 -0.91
N LYS A 120 2.72 -16.79 0.36
CA LYS A 120 3.66 -15.79 0.87
C LYS A 120 5.07 -16.38 0.80
N SER A 121 5.95 -15.64 0.15
CA SER A 121 7.37 -15.86 0.21
C SER A 121 8.07 -14.51 0.38
N VAL A 122 9.36 -14.55 0.65
CA VAL A 122 10.17 -13.33 0.74
C VAL A 122 11.18 -13.31 -0.39
N SER A 123 11.42 -12.10 -0.90
CA SER A 123 12.38 -11.87 -1.98
C SER A 123 13.25 -10.69 -1.63
N ARG A 124 14.57 -10.84 -1.79
CA ARG A 124 15.52 -9.79 -1.43
C ARG A 124 15.40 -8.62 -2.40
N ILE A 125 15.35 -7.41 -1.85
CA ILE A 125 15.43 -6.18 -2.63
C ILE A 125 16.83 -6.09 -3.25
N THR A 126 16.89 -5.93 -4.56
CA THR A 126 18.13 -5.77 -5.32
C THR A 126 18.38 -4.33 -5.73
N ARG A 127 17.30 -3.55 -5.91
CA ARG A 127 17.38 -2.17 -6.40
C ARG A 127 16.23 -1.34 -5.89
N VAL A 128 16.53 -0.08 -5.57
CA VAL A 128 15.55 0.96 -5.25
C VAL A 128 15.87 2.18 -6.09
N GLU A 129 14.89 2.68 -6.83
CA GLU A 129 15.04 3.86 -7.69
C GLU A 129 13.84 4.80 -7.53
N VAL A 130 14.02 6.07 -7.87
CA VAL A 130 12.90 7.02 -7.97
C VAL A 130 12.61 7.28 -9.44
N ARG A 131 11.33 7.16 -9.84
CA ARG A 131 10.85 7.47 -11.19
C ARG A 131 9.60 8.31 -11.14
N GLU A 132 9.44 9.17 -12.15
CA GLU A 132 8.19 9.87 -12.38
C GLU A 132 7.20 8.96 -13.11
N ASP A 133 5.96 8.96 -12.63
CA ASP A 133 4.87 8.23 -13.27
C ASP A 133 3.55 9.00 -13.11
N ARG A 134 2.55 8.62 -13.92
CA ARG A 134 1.26 9.30 -13.99
C ARG A 134 0.19 8.54 -13.22
N GLY A 135 -0.65 9.33 -12.56
CA GLY A 135 -1.76 8.86 -11.77
C GLY A 135 -1.32 8.53 -10.35
N ALA A 136 -2.16 8.84 -9.37
CA ALA A 136 -1.96 8.44 -7.99
C ALA A 136 -3.24 7.80 -7.46
N TYR A 137 -3.16 6.54 -7.04
CA TYR A 137 -4.31 5.75 -6.60
C TYR A 137 -3.99 5.06 -5.29
N ALA A 138 -4.84 5.25 -4.28
CA ALA A 138 -4.71 4.62 -2.97
C ALA A 138 -5.99 3.85 -2.62
N PRO A 139 -6.19 2.63 -3.16
CA PRO A 139 -7.38 1.85 -2.85
C PRO A 139 -7.39 1.41 -1.38
N LEU A 140 -8.57 1.44 -0.75
CA LEU A 140 -8.81 0.86 0.56
C LEU A 140 -9.58 -0.45 0.39
N THR A 141 -8.98 -1.57 0.82
CA THR A 141 -9.70 -2.85 0.91
C THR A 141 -10.27 -3.06 2.31
N ALA A 142 -11.27 -3.93 2.44
CA ALA A 142 -11.81 -4.32 3.75
C ALA A 142 -10.74 -4.90 4.69
N HIS A 143 -9.78 -5.63 4.13
CA HIS A 143 -8.64 -6.23 4.84
C HIS A 143 -7.55 -5.19 5.17
N GLY A 144 -7.44 -4.11 4.39
CA GLY A 144 -6.40 -3.07 4.56
C GLY A 144 -5.04 -3.44 3.95
N THR A 145 -5.00 -4.47 3.13
CA THR A 145 -3.84 -4.86 2.31
C THR A 145 -4.30 -5.26 0.91
N LEU A 146 -3.36 -5.29 -0.04
CA LEU A 146 -3.57 -5.76 -1.40
C LEU A 146 -2.23 -6.20 -2.03
N VAL A 147 -2.30 -7.05 -3.04
CA VAL A 147 -1.13 -7.45 -3.83
C VAL A 147 -1.04 -6.62 -5.09
N VAL A 148 0.12 -5.98 -5.30
CA VAL A 148 0.41 -5.11 -6.44
C VAL A 148 1.73 -5.54 -7.08
N ASN A 149 1.70 -5.89 -8.37
CA ASN A 149 2.86 -6.38 -9.12
C ASN A 149 3.60 -7.53 -8.39
N GLY A 150 2.85 -8.49 -7.85
CA GLY A 150 3.37 -9.62 -7.08
C GLY A 150 3.86 -9.29 -5.66
N VAL A 151 3.79 -8.03 -5.22
CA VAL A 151 4.24 -7.60 -3.89
C VAL A 151 3.04 -7.38 -2.97
N MET A 152 3.11 -7.90 -1.74
CA MET A 152 2.11 -7.61 -0.73
C MET A 152 2.33 -6.21 -0.15
N THR A 153 1.30 -5.38 -0.18
CA THR A 153 1.38 -3.97 0.21
C THR A 153 0.23 -3.59 1.13
N SER A 154 0.44 -2.53 1.92
CA SER A 154 -0.61 -1.94 2.72
C SER A 154 -1.58 -1.09 1.88
N CYS A 155 -2.80 -0.87 2.36
CA CYS A 155 -3.66 0.23 1.87
C CYS A 155 -3.38 1.58 2.52
N TYR A 156 -2.53 1.63 3.55
CA TYR A 156 -2.27 2.77 4.40
C TYR A 156 -0.85 3.31 4.24
N ALA A 157 -0.69 4.53 4.72
CA ALA A 157 0.50 5.34 4.52
C ALA A 157 0.56 6.44 5.57
N ALA A 158 1.60 7.27 5.46
CA ALA A 158 1.87 8.43 6.31
C ALA A 158 2.21 8.08 7.77
N VAL A 159 1.58 7.07 8.38
CA VAL A 159 1.87 6.61 9.74
C VAL A 159 2.61 5.28 9.68
N ASN A 160 3.73 5.14 10.40
CA ASN A 160 4.58 3.94 10.38
C ASN A 160 4.02 2.71 11.14
N GLU A 161 2.70 2.63 11.30
CA GLU A 161 2.05 1.54 12.04
C GLU A 161 0.74 1.15 11.36
N GLN A 162 0.80 0.06 10.60
CA GLN A 162 -0.34 -0.51 9.88
C GLN A 162 -1.54 -0.74 10.77
N ARG A 163 -1.32 -1.23 12.00
CA ARG A 163 -2.40 -1.57 12.93
C ARG A 163 -3.13 -0.31 13.39
N LEU A 164 -2.39 0.75 13.68
CA LEU A 164 -2.93 2.03 14.10
C LEU A 164 -3.76 2.64 12.97
N ALA A 165 -3.21 2.70 11.75
CA ALA A 165 -3.95 3.17 10.59
C ALA A 165 -5.21 2.33 10.35
N HIS A 166 -5.09 1.00 10.42
CA HIS A 166 -6.22 0.10 10.23
C HIS A 166 -7.34 0.34 11.26
N TRP A 167 -6.99 0.58 12.52
CA TRP A 167 -7.94 0.98 13.57
C TRP A 167 -8.56 2.35 13.30
N ALA A 168 -7.75 3.34 12.92
CA ALA A 168 -8.24 4.68 12.57
C ALA A 168 -9.26 4.63 11.42
N PHE A 169 -9.07 3.74 10.45
CA PHE A 169 -10.01 3.53 9.34
C PHE A 169 -11.14 2.53 9.64
N ALA A 170 -11.22 1.93 10.82
CA ALA A 170 -12.28 0.97 11.17
C ALA A 170 -13.70 1.56 11.07
N PRO A 171 -13.99 2.78 11.55
CA PRO A 171 -15.32 3.38 11.40
C PRO A 171 -15.72 3.54 9.94
N LEU A 172 -14.78 3.99 9.09
CA LEU A 172 -15.03 4.14 7.66
C LEU A 172 -15.33 2.79 6.99
N ARG A 173 -14.56 1.75 7.32
CA ARG A 173 -14.77 0.40 6.78
C ARG A 173 -16.13 -0.16 7.21
N LEU A 174 -16.54 0.05 8.46
CA LEU A 174 -17.86 -0.35 8.95
C LEU A 174 -18.99 0.36 8.19
N LEU A 175 -18.86 1.67 7.97
CA LEU A 175 -19.85 2.46 7.24
C LEU A 175 -20.05 1.95 5.80
N TYR A 176 -18.96 1.61 5.08
CA TYR A 176 -19.06 1.05 3.73
C TYR A 176 -19.50 -0.41 3.70
N SER A 177 -19.22 -1.18 4.75
CA SER A 177 -19.74 -2.55 4.86
C SER A 177 -21.26 -2.59 4.98
N TRP A 178 -21.87 -1.55 5.57
CA TRP A 178 -23.32 -1.47 5.77
C TRP A 178 -24.04 -0.78 4.61
N ASN A 179 -23.55 0.40 4.19
CA ASN A 179 -24.23 1.20 3.15
C ASN A 179 -23.90 0.75 1.72
N GLY A 180 -23.02 -0.24 1.58
CA GLY A 180 -22.39 -0.57 0.32
C GLY A 180 -21.29 0.44 -0.03
N PRO A 181 -20.43 0.08 -0.99
CA PRO A 181 -19.22 0.84 -1.24
C PRO A 181 -19.51 2.00 -2.23
N ASP A 182 -18.70 3.06 -2.21
CA ASP A 182 -18.99 4.30 -2.97
C ASP A 182 -19.21 4.03 -4.47
N ARG A 183 -20.35 4.47 -4.99
CA ARG A 183 -20.72 4.32 -6.41
C ARG A 183 -20.08 5.36 -7.34
N ILE A 184 -19.53 6.45 -6.78
CA ILE A 184 -18.91 7.55 -7.53
C ILE A 184 -17.53 7.84 -6.97
N PHE A 185 -16.50 7.74 -7.81
CA PHE A 185 -15.16 8.18 -7.45
C PHE A 185 -15.07 9.70 -7.41
N LYS A 186 -14.73 10.26 -6.25
CA LYS A 186 -14.27 11.64 -6.17
C LYS A 186 -12.76 11.66 -6.38
N ASN A 187 -12.29 12.51 -7.29
CA ASN A 187 -10.86 12.74 -7.45
C ASN A 187 -10.33 13.54 -6.25
N GLY A 188 -9.09 13.27 -5.87
CA GLY A 188 -8.40 13.86 -4.74
C GLY A 188 -8.46 12.99 -3.49
N LEU A 189 -8.06 13.60 -2.38
CA LEU A 189 -7.95 12.94 -1.07
C LEU A 189 -9.36 12.76 -0.47
N HIS A 190 -9.66 11.56 0.01
CA HIS A 190 -10.93 11.23 0.63
C HIS A 190 -11.17 12.09 1.88
N TRP A 191 -12.42 12.53 2.11
CA TRP A 191 -12.77 13.42 3.22
C TRP A 191 -12.35 12.84 4.59
N TYR A 192 -12.50 11.52 4.77
CA TYR A 192 -12.14 10.86 6.01
C TYR A 192 -10.62 10.89 6.24
N SER A 193 -9.82 10.73 5.18
CA SER A 193 -8.38 10.86 5.24
C SER A 193 -7.95 12.29 5.58
N GLN A 194 -8.67 13.31 5.08
CA GLN A 194 -8.43 14.71 5.45
C GLN A 194 -8.66 14.93 6.95
N VAL A 195 -9.79 14.44 7.48
CA VAL A 195 -10.10 14.54 8.92
C VAL A 195 -9.04 13.82 9.77
N LEU A 196 -8.65 12.60 9.40
CA LEU A 196 -7.63 11.85 10.12
C LEU A 196 -6.27 12.53 10.10
N LEU A 197 -5.85 13.13 8.99
CA LEU A 197 -4.61 13.90 8.92
C LEU A 197 -4.67 15.13 9.83
N SER A 198 -5.78 15.87 9.82
CA SER A 198 -5.97 17.04 10.69
C SER A 198 -5.96 16.68 12.18
N VAL A 199 -6.57 15.55 12.55
CA VAL A 199 -6.59 15.08 13.94
C VAL A 199 -5.25 14.46 14.35
N GLY A 200 -4.64 13.68 13.47
CA GLY A 200 -3.37 13.01 13.72
C GLY A 200 -2.22 14.01 13.93
N THR A 201 -2.15 15.05 13.11
CA THR A 201 -1.15 16.14 13.27
C THR A 201 -1.34 16.94 14.56
N LEU A 202 -2.55 16.95 15.14
CA LEU A 202 -2.83 17.62 16.40
C LEU A 202 -2.49 16.77 17.63
N LEU A 203 -2.60 15.44 17.54
CA LEU A 203 -2.61 14.53 18.70
C LEU A 203 -1.44 13.56 18.78
N LEU A 204 -0.79 13.22 17.66
CA LEU A 204 0.25 12.19 17.61
C LEU A 204 1.65 12.82 17.48
N ASP A 205 2.64 12.14 18.04
CA ASP A 205 4.04 12.54 17.91
C ASP A 205 4.47 12.56 16.44
N SER A 206 5.21 13.61 16.05
CA SER A 206 5.67 13.79 14.66
C SER A 206 6.56 12.64 14.17
N GLU A 207 7.20 11.89 15.07
CA GLU A 207 8.06 10.74 14.75
C GLU A 207 7.29 9.55 14.15
N LEU A 208 5.97 9.48 14.37
CA LEU A 208 5.12 8.43 13.78
C LEU A 208 4.81 8.72 12.31
N PHE A 209 4.98 9.97 11.87
CA PHE A 209 4.66 10.38 10.51
C PHE A 209 5.89 10.35 9.60
N HIS A 210 5.68 9.95 8.35
CA HIS A 210 6.70 10.13 7.33
C HIS A 210 6.97 11.63 7.11
N PRO A 211 8.23 12.10 7.04
CA PRO A 211 8.57 13.52 6.93
C PRO A 211 7.84 14.23 5.78
N TRP A 212 7.77 13.60 4.61
CA TRP A 212 7.10 14.20 3.44
C TRP A 212 5.57 14.11 3.47
N ALA A 213 4.98 13.32 4.38
CA ALA A 213 3.53 13.18 4.44
C ALA A 213 2.84 14.47 4.92
N LEU A 214 3.59 15.36 5.58
CA LEU A 214 3.09 16.58 6.22
C LEU A 214 3.47 17.88 5.48
N GLU A 215 4.38 17.83 4.50
CA GLU A 215 4.97 19.02 3.84
C GLU A 215 4.00 19.90 3.03
N ASP A 216 2.73 19.51 2.85
CA ASP A 216 1.74 20.26 2.04
C ASP A 216 0.59 20.88 2.87
N HIS A 217 0.59 20.75 4.21
CA HIS A 217 -0.44 21.37 5.05
C HIS A 217 -0.13 22.83 5.45
N GLU A 218 1.08 23.33 5.17
CA GLU A 218 1.52 24.71 5.50
C GLU A 218 1.55 25.68 4.30
N ARG A 219 0.78 25.43 3.23
CA ARG A 219 0.65 26.43 2.14
C ARG A 219 -0.72 26.52 1.52
#